data_AF-A0A0C9QH28-F1
#
_entry.id   AF-A0A0C9QH28-F1
#
_cell.length_a   1.000
_cell.length_b   1.000
_cell.length_c   1.000
_cell.angle_alpha   90.00
_cell.angle_beta   90.00
_cell.angle_gamma   90.00
#
_symmetry.space_group_name_H-M   'P 1'
#
loop_
_entity.id
_entity.type
_entity.pdbx_description
1 polymer ?
#
loop_
_entity_poly.entity_id
_entity_poly.type
_entity_poly.pdbx_seq_one_letter_code
_entity_poly.pdbx_strand_id
1 'polypeptide(L)'
;MTHHGQTFDSNCMTLTRFVLQEQRKVPQATGDLTQLLNSIQTAVKAVSSAVRKAGIANMYGIAGNVNVQGEEVKKLDVLSNELFINMLTSSYTTCLLVSEENETVIEVETERQGKYIVTFDPLDGSSNIDCLVSVGSIFGIYKKPENSSTPELSDALQQGRKMVAAGYALYGSATMIVLSIGHGVNGFTYDPALGEFILTEKNMRIPSRGKIYSINEGYEAVWDPAIKEYVQSKKISSHWEALRGPICWFHGGGCPQDY
;
A
#
# COMPACT_ATOMS: atom_id res chain seq x y z
N MET A 1 33.11 6.78 27.47
CA MET A 1 31.97 7.14 26.61
C MET A 1 30.80 6.27 27.03
N THR A 2 29.86 6.84 27.74
CA THR A 2 28.70 6.14 28.33
C THR A 2 27.77 5.67 27.23
N HIS A 3 27.55 4.35 27.15
CA HIS A 3 26.43 3.77 26.42
C HIS A 3 25.13 4.33 27.01
N HIS A 4 24.46 5.23 26.29
CA HIS A 4 23.05 5.48 26.53
C HIS A 4 22.30 4.21 26.10
N GLY A 5 21.95 3.37 27.08
CA GLY A 5 21.02 2.28 26.87
C GLY A 5 19.75 2.81 26.23
N GLN A 6 19.28 2.15 25.16
CA GLN A 6 17.99 2.44 24.57
C GLN A 6 16.93 2.36 25.68
N THR A 7 16.35 3.50 26.02
CA THR A 7 15.21 3.58 26.93
C THR A 7 14.07 2.78 26.31
N PHE A 8 13.62 1.74 27.02
CA PHE A 8 12.43 0.99 26.66
C PHE A 8 11.24 1.95 26.69
N ASP A 9 10.75 2.35 25.51
CA ASP A 9 9.57 3.22 25.41
C ASP A 9 8.31 2.37 25.58
N SER A 10 7.81 2.32 26.82
CA SER A 10 6.56 1.64 27.15
C SER A 10 5.31 2.36 26.64
N ASN A 11 5.45 3.54 26.02
CA ASN A 11 4.36 4.39 25.55
C ASN A 11 4.38 4.51 24.00
N CYS A 12 4.50 3.38 23.32
CA CYS A 12 4.52 3.35 21.87
C CYS A 12 3.22 3.93 21.25
N MET A 13 3.38 4.58 20.09
CA MET A 13 2.27 5.12 19.32
C MET A 13 1.83 4.09 18.28
N THR A 14 0.71 3.41 18.51
CA THR A 14 0.13 2.52 17.50
C THR A 14 -0.60 3.30 16.41
N LEU A 15 -0.77 2.71 15.23
CA LEU A 15 -1.57 3.29 14.15
C LEU A 15 -3.00 3.59 14.60
N THR A 16 -3.65 2.66 15.29
CA THR A 16 -4.98 2.87 15.89
C THR A 16 -5.00 4.08 16.82
N ARG A 17 -4.00 4.22 17.70
CA ARG A 17 -3.89 5.37 18.61
C ARG A 17 -3.64 6.67 17.86
N PHE A 18 -2.79 6.65 16.84
CA PHE A 18 -2.51 7.80 15.98
C PHE A 18 -3.79 8.30 15.30
N VAL A 19 -4.55 7.41 14.65
CA VAL A 19 -5.79 7.78 13.95
C VAL A 19 -6.83 8.32 14.94
N LEU A 20 -6.97 7.73 16.13
CA LEU A 20 -7.84 8.25 17.17
C LEU A 20 -7.43 9.66 17.65
N GLN A 21 -6.13 9.95 17.75
CA GLN A 21 -5.65 11.28 18.09
C GLN A 21 -5.94 12.30 16.99
N GLU A 22 -5.79 11.92 15.72
CA GLU A 22 -6.13 12.79 14.58
C GLU A 22 -7.64 13.02 14.47
N GLN A 23 -8.47 12.00 14.71
CA GLN A 23 -9.92 12.12 14.74
C GLN A 23 -10.37 13.16 15.77
N ARG A 24 -9.78 13.17 16.97
CA ARG A 24 -10.13 14.14 18.04
C ARG A 24 -9.88 15.61 17.65
N LYS A 25 -9.04 15.87 16.67
CA LYS A 25 -8.79 17.23 16.17
C LYS A 25 -9.90 17.74 15.24
N VAL A 26 -10.78 16.85 14.78
CA VAL A 26 -11.86 17.16 13.84
C VAL A 26 -13.21 17.03 14.57
N PRO A 27 -13.86 18.12 14.98
CA PRO A 27 -15.09 18.08 15.79
C PRO A 27 -16.26 17.31 15.14
N GLN A 28 -16.31 17.28 13.81
CA GLN A 28 -17.36 16.65 13.01
C GLN A 28 -17.10 15.15 12.73
N ALA A 29 -15.97 14.59 13.19
CA ALA A 29 -15.56 13.24 12.83
C ALA A 29 -16.31 12.17 13.65
N THR A 30 -17.13 11.37 12.95
CA THR A 30 -17.97 10.31 13.54
C THR A 30 -17.19 9.06 13.98
N GLY A 31 -15.98 8.85 13.45
CA GLY A 31 -15.16 7.66 13.70
C GLY A 31 -15.12 6.64 12.55
N ASP A 32 -15.93 6.84 11.51
CA ASP A 32 -16.03 5.91 10.39
C ASP A 32 -14.67 5.69 9.68
N LEU A 33 -13.87 6.75 9.52
CA LEU A 33 -12.54 6.62 8.91
C LEU A 33 -11.60 5.79 9.80
N THR A 34 -11.71 5.93 11.11
CA THR A 34 -10.94 5.15 12.08
C THR A 34 -11.30 3.66 11.98
N GLN A 35 -12.59 3.35 11.89
CA GLN A 35 -13.06 1.98 11.69
C GLN A 35 -12.57 1.41 10.36
N LEU A 36 -12.66 2.18 9.28
CA LEU A 36 -12.16 1.80 7.97
C LEU A 36 -10.66 1.49 7.98
N LEU A 37 -9.85 2.35 8.59
CA LEU A 37 -8.41 2.16 8.69
C LEU A 37 -8.04 0.96 9.58
N ASN A 38 -8.85 0.63 10.59
CA ASN A 38 -8.69 -0.60 11.38
C ASN A 38 -9.00 -1.86 10.57
N SER A 39 -10.03 -1.83 9.70
CA SER A 39 -10.31 -2.90 8.75
C SER A 39 -9.16 -3.10 7.76
N ILE A 40 -8.60 -2.02 7.21
CA ILE A 40 -7.44 -2.07 6.32
C ILE A 40 -6.23 -2.67 7.04
N GLN A 41 -5.93 -2.23 8.27
CA GLN A 41 -4.86 -2.83 9.08
C GLN A 41 -5.04 -4.33 9.27
N THR A 42 -6.27 -4.78 9.49
CA THR A 42 -6.58 -6.21 9.65
C THR A 42 -6.36 -6.98 8.35
N ALA A 43 -6.81 -6.45 7.22
CA ALA A 43 -6.54 -7.02 5.90
C ALA A 43 -5.03 -7.13 5.64
N VAL A 44 -4.27 -6.06 5.87
CA VAL A 44 -2.80 -6.04 5.69
C VAL A 44 -2.10 -7.06 6.59
N LYS A 45 -2.54 -7.24 7.85
CA LYS A 45 -1.98 -8.28 8.73
C LYS A 45 -2.23 -9.69 8.18
N ALA A 46 -3.45 -9.94 7.68
CA ALA A 46 -3.81 -11.22 7.10
C ALA A 46 -3.00 -11.51 5.83
N VAL A 47 -2.89 -10.54 4.92
CA VAL A 47 -2.08 -10.65 3.69
C VAL A 47 -0.60 -10.83 4.04
N SER A 48 -0.05 -10.06 4.98
CA SER A 48 1.34 -10.23 5.44
C SER A 48 1.61 -11.65 5.96
N SER A 49 0.69 -12.21 6.76
CA SER A 49 0.80 -13.59 7.22
C SER A 49 0.76 -14.58 6.05
N ALA A 50 -0.10 -14.36 5.06
CA ALA A 50 -0.21 -15.22 3.89
C ALA A 50 1.05 -15.17 3.01
N VAL A 51 1.54 -13.97 2.68
CA VAL A 51 2.80 -13.74 1.94
C VAL A 51 3.97 -14.44 2.61
N ARG A 52 4.13 -14.29 3.92
CA ARG A 52 5.24 -14.94 4.68
C ARG A 52 5.15 -16.47 4.72
N LYS A 53 3.95 -17.04 4.51
CA LYS A 53 3.71 -18.49 4.53
C LYS A 53 3.63 -19.10 3.12
N ALA A 54 3.57 -18.28 2.07
CA ALA A 54 3.39 -18.75 0.69
C ALA A 54 4.44 -19.80 0.28
N GLY A 55 5.72 -19.54 0.57
CA GLY A 55 6.80 -20.50 0.29
C GLY A 55 6.68 -21.83 1.04
N ILE A 56 6.05 -21.83 2.22
CA ILE A 56 5.87 -23.03 3.05
C ILE A 56 4.60 -23.80 2.62
N ALA A 57 3.53 -23.10 2.28
CA ALA A 57 2.28 -23.70 1.81
C ALA A 57 2.48 -24.50 0.51
N ASN A 58 3.34 -24.02 -0.40
CA ASN A 58 3.73 -24.75 -1.61
C ASN A 58 4.60 -25.99 -1.27
N MET A 59 5.46 -25.94 -0.26
CA MET A 59 6.31 -27.08 0.14
C MET A 59 5.54 -28.23 0.80
N TYR A 60 4.43 -27.96 1.51
CA TYR A 60 3.63 -29.00 2.18
C TYR A 60 2.53 -29.63 1.30
N GLY A 61 2.46 -29.31 0.01
CA GLY A 61 1.59 -30.03 -0.92
C GLY A 61 0.08 -29.85 -0.64
N ILE A 62 -0.36 -28.69 -0.15
CA ILE A 62 -1.79 -28.30 -0.17
C ILE A 62 -2.17 -27.84 -1.60
N ALA A 63 -1.72 -28.60 -2.59
CA ALA A 63 -2.01 -28.48 -4.01
C ALA A 63 -2.68 -29.77 -4.48
N GLY A 64 -3.69 -30.22 -3.75
CA GLY A 64 -4.70 -31.13 -4.28
C GLY A 64 -5.70 -30.33 -5.11
N ASN A 65 -5.28 -29.87 -6.29
CA ASN A 65 -6.08 -29.60 -7.50
C ASN A 65 -5.24 -28.78 -8.47
N VAL A 66 -4.60 -29.49 -9.40
CA VAL A 66 -4.07 -28.91 -10.64
C VAL A 66 -5.28 -28.57 -11.51
N ASN A 67 -5.57 -27.28 -11.72
CA ASN A 67 -6.55 -26.90 -12.72
C ASN A 67 -6.05 -27.30 -14.11
N VAL A 68 -6.99 -27.72 -14.96
CA VAL A 68 -6.81 -28.47 -16.21
C VAL A 68 -6.06 -27.71 -17.32
N GLN A 69 -5.44 -26.56 -17.03
CA GLN A 69 -4.76 -25.70 -18.02
C GLN A 69 -3.29 -25.40 -17.70
N GLY A 70 -2.71 -25.96 -16.64
CA GLY A 70 -1.25 -25.90 -16.42
C GLY A 70 -0.68 -24.52 -16.08
N GLU A 71 -1.52 -23.51 -15.82
CA GLU A 71 -1.10 -22.26 -15.18
C GLU A 71 -1.20 -22.41 -13.66
N GLU A 72 -0.09 -22.17 -12.95
CA GLU A 72 -0.10 -21.97 -11.49
C GLU A 72 -0.81 -20.63 -11.20
N VAL A 73 -2.13 -20.67 -11.11
CA VAL A 73 -2.95 -19.49 -10.80
C VAL A 73 -2.55 -18.95 -9.43
N LYS A 74 -1.96 -17.75 -9.40
CA LYS A 74 -2.41 -16.54 -8.66
C LYS A 74 -3.22 -16.74 -7.35
N LYS A 75 -2.88 -17.73 -6.51
CA LYS A 75 -3.63 -18.02 -5.27
C LYS A 75 -3.57 -16.88 -4.26
N LEU A 76 -2.47 -16.14 -4.24
CA LEU A 76 -2.26 -15.08 -3.27
C LEU A 76 -2.96 -13.78 -3.67
N ASP A 77 -3.08 -13.50 -4.96
CA ASP A 77 -3.87 -12.37 -5.49
C ASP A 77 -5.34 -12.53 -5.13
N VAL A 78 -5.93 -13.69 -5.46
CA VAL A 78 -7.33 -14.01 -5.12
C VAL A 78 -7.56 -13.95 -3.62
N LEU A 79 -6.68 -14.57 -2.83
CA LEU A 79 -6.79 -14.53 -1.37
C LEU A 79 -6.70 -13.10 -0.81
N SER A 80 -5.76 -12.30 -1.30
CA SER A 80 -5.57 -10.93 -0.84
C SER A 80 -6.78 -10.08 -1.20
N ASN A 81 -7.31 -10.25 -2.40
CA ASN A 81 -8.52 -9.57 -2.85
C ASN A 81 -9.73 -9.92 -1.96
N GLU A 82 -9.99 -11.21 -1.72
CA GLU A 82 -11.07 -11.68 -0.84
C GLU A 82 -10.91 -11.13 0.59
N LEU A 83 -9.70 -11.13 1.15
CA LEU A 83 -9.43 -10.57 2.47
C LEU A 83 -9.75 -9.07 2.54
N PHE A 84 -9.32 -8.29 1.54
CA PHE A 84 -9.63 -6.86 1.48
C PHE A 84 -11.13 -6.62 1.35
N ILE A 85 -11.81 -7.28 0.40
CA ILE A 85 -13.26 -7.12 0.19
C ILE A 85 -14.03 -7.44 1.47
N ASN A 86 -13.70 -8.56 2.13
CA ASN A 86 -14.37 -8.99 3.36
C ASN A 86 -14.14 -8.01 4.52
N MET A 87 -12.91 -7.55 4.74
CA MET A 87 -12.59 -6.61 5.82
C MET A 87 -13.19 -5.22 5.57
N LEU A 88 -13.22 -4.75 4.32
CA LEU A 88 -13.79 -3.46 3.95
C LEU A 88 -15.32 -3.50 4.04
N THR A 89 -15.96 -4.55 3.54
CA THR A 89 -17.42 -4.71 3.61
C THR A 89 -17.92 -4.84 5.05
N SER A 90 -17.20 -5.58 5.88
CA SER A 90 -17.51 -5.73 7.32
C SER A 90 -17.17 -4.50 8.16
N SER A 91 -16.58 -3.46 7.56
CA SER A 91 -16.31 -2.19 8.25
C SER A 91 -17.58 -1.36 8.47
N TYR A 92 -18.68 -1.62 7.76
CA TYR A 92 -19.89 -0.77 7.76
C TYR A 92 -19.65 0.69 7.37
N THR A 93 -18.51 0.99 6.73
CA THR A 93 -18.08 2.37 6.43
C THR A 93 -17.93 2.64 4.94
N THR A 94 -17.96 1.60 4.10
CA THR A 94 -17.77 1.67 2.66
C THR A 94 -19.08 1.46 1.90
N CYS A 95 -19.21 2.06 0.72
CA CYS A 95 -20.35 1.86 -0.18
C CYS A 95 -19.95 1.24 -1.52
N LEU A 96 -18.76 1.58 -2.02
CA LEU A 96 -18.20 1.04 -3.26
C LEU A 96 -16.75 0.63 -3.04
N LEU A 97 -16.37 -0.50 -3.64
CA LEU A 97 -15.00 -0.99 -3.66
C LEU A 97 -14.56 -1.18 -5.12
N VAL A 98 -13.36 -0.69 -5.45
CA VAL A 98 -12.74 -0.87 -6.77
C VAL A 98 -11.42 -1.59 -6.55
N SER A 99 -11.33 -2.82 -7.04
CA SER A 99 -10.13 -3.66 -6.95
C SER A 99 -9.48 -3.77 -8.32
N GLU A 100 -8.16 -3.86 -8.37
CA GLU A 100 -7.42 -4.24 -9.59
C GLU A 100 -7.80 -5.65 -10.07
N GLU A 101 -8.17 -6.55 -9.14
CA GLU A 101 -8.52 -7.95 -9.41
C GLU A 101 -10.00 -8.16 -9.78
N ASN A 102 -10.81 -7.11 -9.90
CA ASN A 102 -12.22 -7.19 -10.27
C ASN A 102 -12.54 -6.32 -11.49
N GLU A 103 -13.14 -6.92 -12.52
CA GLU A 103 -13.54 -6.21 -13.74
C GLU A 103 -14.60 -5.13 -13.50
N THR A 104 -15.47 -5.35 -12.50
CA THR A 104 -16.57 -4.46 -12.15
C THR A 104 -16.43 -3.91 -10.74
N VAL A 105 -16.99 -2.72 -10.52
CA VAL A 105 -17.10 -2.14 -9.18
C VAL A 105 -17.94 -3.07 -8.29
N ILE A 106 -17.49 -3.25 -7.05
CA ILE A 106 -18.20 -4.02 -6.04
C ILE A 106 -19.06 -3.06 -5.24
N GLU A 107 -20.37 -3.20 -5.36
CA GLU A 107 -21.33 -2.49 -4.52
C GLU A 107 -21.50 -3.23 -3.19
N VAL A 108 -21.34 -2.49 -2.09
CA VAL A 108 -21.56 -3.03 -0.75
C VAL A 108 -23.06 -3.18 -0.49
N GLU A 109 -23.48 -4.29 0.11
CA GLU A 109 -24.88 -4.53 0.52
C GLU A 109 -25.45 -3.34 1.31
N THR A 110 -26.67 -2.90 0.99
CA THR A 110 -27.29 -1.68 1.55
C THR A 110 -27.23 -1.60 3.07
N GLU A 111 -27.40 -2.71 3.78
CA GLU A 111 -27.37 -2.79 5.25
C GLU A 111 -25.98 -2.55 5.85
N ARG A 112 -24.93 -2.67 5.03
CA ARG A 112 -23.52 -2.50 5.40
C ARG A 112 -22.90 -1.25 4.77
N GLN A 113 -23.67 -0.45 4.04
CA GLN A 113 -23.15 0.72 3.37
C GLN A 113 -22.77 1.83 4.35
N GLY A 114 -21.60 2.43 4.12
CA GLY A 114 -21.20 3.68 4.73
C GLY A 114 -20.94 4.78 3.72
N LYS A 115 -20.08 5.73 4.08
CA LYS A 115 -19.86 6.98 3.31
C LYS A 115 -18.58 7.00 2.48
N TYR A 116 -17.79 5.92 2.48
CA TYR A 116 -16.50 5.87 1.79
C TYR A 116 -16.51 4.97 0.57
N ILE A 117 -15.69 5.35 -0.41
CA ILE A 117 -15.36 4.55 -1.58
C ILE A 117 -13.89 4.19 -1.46
N VAL A 118 -13.55 2.92 -1.64
CA VAL A 118 -12.16 2.45 -1.51
C VAL A 118 -11.69 1.88 -2.83
N THR A 119 -10.62 2.44 -3.37
CA THR A 119 -9.90 1.91 -4.52
C THR A 119 -8.65 1.22 -4.00
N PHE A 120 -8.35 -0.01 -4.40
CA PHE A 120 -7.20 -0.73 -3.89
C PHE A 120 -6.60 -1.68 -4.93
N ASP A 121 -5.29 -1.87 -4.79
CA ASP A 121 -4.55 -2.98 -5.36
C ASP A 121 -4.23 -3.92 -4.19
N PRO A 122 -4.85 -5.12 -4.12
CA PRO A 122 -4.67 -6.01 -2.99
C PRO A 122 -3.25 -6.58 -2.92
N LEU A 123 -2.54 -6.74 -4.04
CA LEU A 123 -1.20 -7.31 -4.08
C LEU A 123 -0.37 -6.85 -5.30
N ASP A 124 0.18 -5.64 -5.22
CA ASP A 124 1.10 -5.10 -6.22
C ASP A 124 2.42 -5.88 -6.23
N GLY A 125 2.87 -6.20 -7.44
CA GLY A 125 4.12 -6.91 -7.68
C GLY A 125 4.01 -8.42 -7.50
N SER A 126 2.80 -8.99 -7.63
CA SER A 126 2.55 -10.43 -7.47
C SER A 126 3.42 -11.32 -8.37
N SER A 127 3.81 -10.84 -9.55
CA SER A 127 4.78 -11.49 -10.44
C SER A 127 6.16 -11.72 -9.82
N ASN A 128 6.50 -10.99 -8.74
CA ASN A 128 7.77 -11.10 -8.04
C ASN A 128 7.72 -12.01 -6.79
N ILE A 129 6.57 -12.61 -6.48
CA ILE A 129 6.38 -13.48 -5.30
C ILE A 129 7.32 -14.69 -5.37
N ASP A 130 7.47 -15.32 -6.54
CA ASP A 130 8.31 -16.51 -6.72
C ASP A 130 9.80 -16.20 -6.52
N CYS A 131 10.20 -14.96 -6.77
CA CYS A 131 11.55 -14.46 -6.53
C CYS A 131 11.76 -13.93 -5.11
N LEU A 132 10.74 -14.02 -4.23
CA LEU A 132 10.75 -13.52 -2.86
C LEU A 132 11.16 -12.04 -2.76
N VAL A 133 10.87 -11.25 -3.81
CA VAL A 133 11.06 -9.80 -3.77
C VAL A 133 9.90 -9.18 -2.98
N SER A 134 10.07 -7.95 -2.51
CA SER A 134 9.04 -7.28 -1.71
C SER A 134 7.75 -7.10 -2.51
N VAL A 135 6.59 -7.30 -1.90
CA VAL A 135 5.29 -7.01 -2.56
C VAL A 135 4.54 -6.02 -1.70
N GLY A 136 3.43 -5.47 -2.18
CA GLY A 136 2.67 -4.51 -1.39
C GLY A 136 1.19 -4.51 -1.67
N SER A 137 0.43 -3.73 -0.90
CA SER A 137 -0.97 -3.42 -1.22
C SER A 137 -1.10 -1.92 -1.27
N ILE A 138 -1.87 -1.38 -2.22
CA ILE A 138 -2.08 0.07 -2.38
C ILE A 138 -3.54 0.35 -2.12
N PHE A 139 -3.86 1.46 -1.45
CA PHE A 139 -5.25 1.87 -1.24
C PHE A 139 -5.42 3.38 -1.28
N GLY A 140 -6.57 3.80 -1.79
CA GLY A 140 -7.06 5.16 -1.82
C GLY A 140 -8.50 5.20 -1.29
N ILE A 141 -8.80 6.21 -0.48
CA ILE A 141 -10.10 6.37 0.17
C ILE A 141 -10.70 7.70 -0.27
N TYR A 142 -11.91 7.64 -0.78
CA TYR A 142 -12.72 8.80 -1.19
C TYR A 142 -13.98 8.86 -0.34
N LYS A 143 -14.53 10.07 -0.18
CA LYS A 143 -15.88 10.23 0.37
C LYS A 143 -16.90 10.13 -0.78
N LYS A 144 -18.02 9.48 -0.55
CA LYS A 144 -19.16 9.47 -1.48
C LYS A 144 -19.64 10.91 -1.72
N PRO A 145 -19.88 11.34 -2.96
CA PRO A 145 -20.47 12.65 -3.25
C PRO A 145 -21.84 12.82 -2.57
N GLU A 146 -22.12 14.01 -2.04
CA GLU A 146 -23.35 14.28 -1.26
C GLU A 146 -24.62 14.24 -2.12
N ASN A 147 -24.47 14.36 -3.43
CA ASN A 147 -25.58 14.40 -4.39
C ASN A 147 -26.07 12.99 -4.80
N SER A 148 -25.36 11.94 -4.37
CA SER A 148 -25.64 10.56 -4.75
C SER A 148 -26.38 9.84 -3.62
N SER A 149 -27.67 9.55 -3.82
CA SER A 149 -28.45 8.76 -2.86
C SER A 149 -28.03 7.30 -2.88
N THR A 150 -27.89 6.72 -4.08
CA THR A 150 -27.50 5.33 -4.34
C THR A 150 -26.10 5.28 -4.93
N PRO A 151 -25.18 4.47 -4.39
CA PRO A 151 -23.81 4.43 -4.91
C PRO A 151 -23.77 3.98 -6.37
N GLU A 152 -23.16 4.78 -7.23
CA GLU A 152 -23.00 4.47 -8.65
C GLU A 152 -21.53 4.39 -9.05
N LEU A 153 -21.21 3.67 -10.13
CA LEU A 153 -19.85 3.61 -10.67
C LEU A 153 -19.24 5.02 -10.90
N SER A 154 -20.07 5.97 -11.32
CA SER A 154 -19.69 7.37 -11.53
C SER A 154 -19.15 8.04 -10.26
N ASP A 155 -19.59 7.62 -9.06
CA ASP A 155 -19.11 8.12 -7.78
C ASP A 155 -17.69 7.67 -7.46
N ALA A 156 -17.22 6.56 -8.05
CA ALA A 156 -15.85 6.08 -7.90
C ALA A 156 -14.87 6.81 -8.84
N LEU A 157 -15.36 7.39 -9.94
CA LEU A 157 -14.55 8.09 -10.95
C LEU A 157 -14.22 9.53 -10.52
N GLN A 158 -13.61 9.67 -9.35
CA GLN A 158 -13.22 10.95 -8.77
C GLN A 158 -11.77 11.31 -9.09
N GLN A 159 -11.48 12.61 -9.14
CA GLN A 159 -10.10 13.10 -9.23
C GLN A 159 -9.33 12.73 -7.96
N GLY A 160 -8.07 12.27 -8.10
CA GLY A 160 -7.23 11.88 -6.96
C GLY A 160 -7.02 12.97 -5.89
N ARG A 161 -7.19 14.25 -6.25
CA ARG A 161 -7.18 15.38 -5.29
C ARG A 161 -8.31 15.33 -4.25
N LYS A 162 -9.35 14.53 -4.49
CA LYS A 162 -10.49 14.32 -3.59
C LYS A 162 -10.28 13.18 -2.59
N MET A 163 -9.15 12.47 -2.63
CA MET A 163 -8.85 11.45 -1.63
C MET A 163 -8.80 12.06 -0.24
N VAL A 164 -9.49 11.43 0.71
CA VAL A 164 -9.47 11.80 2.12
C VAL A 164 -8.33 11.10 2.87
N ALA A 165 -7.92 9.94 2.38
CA ALA A 165 -6.76 9.21 2.86
C ALA A 165 -6.23 8.30 1.75
N ALA A 166 -4.94 8.03 1.78
CA ALA A 166 -4.29 7.09 0.87
C ALA A 166 -3.05 6.51 1.53
N GLY A 167 -2.67 5.33 1.10
CA GLY A 167 -1.49 4.67 1.64
C GLY A 167 -1.15 3.40 0.89
N TYR A 168 -0.08 2.78 1.34
CA TYR A 168 0.32 1.47 0.88
C TYR A 168 0.89 0.66 2.04
N ALA A 169 0.74 -0.65 1.94
CA ALA A 169 1.46 -1.62 2.75
C ALA A 169 2.63 -2.18 1.95
N LEU A 170 3.78 -2.36 2.60
CA LEU A 170 4.94 -3.01 2.04
C LEU A 170 5.19 -4.32 2.81
N TYR A 171 5.26 -5.42 2.10
CA TYR A 171 5.59 -6.76 2.59
C TYR A 171 7.02 -7.11 2.19
N GLY A 172 7.99 -6.41 2.78
CA GLY A 172 9.41 -6.68 2.59
C GLY A 172 10.02 -7.46 3.75
N SER A 173 11.28 -7.17 4.06
CA SER A 173 11.97 -7.69 5.25
C SER A 173 11.16 -7.46 6.53
N ALA A 174 10.63 -6.25 6.67
CA ALA A 174 9.58 -5.89 7.63
C ALA A 174 8.28 -5.55 6.89
N THR A 175 7.16 -5.72 7.58
CA THR A 175 5.87 -5.24 7.08
C THR A 175 5.65 -3.81 7.55
N MET A 176 5.31 -2.90 6.64
CA MET A 176 5.07 -1.50 6.95
C MET A 176 3.77 -1.02 6.31
N ILE A 177 3.13 -0.02 6.93
CA ILE A 177 2.07 0.78 6.32
C ILE A 177 2.56 2.23 6.26
N VAL A 178 2.52 2.82 5.08
CA VAL A 178 2.69 4.26 4.89
C VAL A 178 1.33 4.87 4.63
N LEU A 179 0.95 5.87 5.43
CA LEU A 179 -0.39 6.45 5.42
C LEU A 179 -0.34 7.97 5.41
N SER A 180 -1.18 8.56 4.57
CA SER A 180 -1.55 9.98 4.59
C SER A 180 -3.06 10.12 4.78
N ILE A 181 -3.45 11.01 5.69
CA ILE A 181 -4.84 11.43 5.92
C ILE A 181 -5.04 12.94 5.65
N GLY A 182 -4.17 13.52 4.80
CA GLY A 182 -4.20 14.93 4.42
C GLY A 182 -3.24 15.85 5.20
N HIS A 183 -2.69 15.40 6.32
CA HIS A 183 -1.78 16.19 7.17
C HIS A 183 -0.39 15.56 7.31
N GLY A 184 0.28 15.37 6.17
CA GLY A 184 1.58 14.72 6.10
C GLY A 184 1.49 13.20 5.93
N VAL A 185 2.65 12.58 5.78
CA VAL A 185 2.82 11.15 5.52
C VAL A 185 3.50 10.52 6.74
N ASN A 186 3.03 9.37 7.20
CA ASN A 186 3.61 8.68 8.35
C ASN A 186 3.78 7.19 8.03
N GLY A 187 4.89 6.61 8.45
CA GLY A 187 5.23 5.21 8.31
C GLY A 187 5.09 4.45 9.64
N PHE A 188 4.45 3.30 9.57
CA PHE A 188 4.19 2.42 10.71
C PHE A 188 4.74 1.04 10.42
N THR A 189 5.56 0.50 11.30
CA THR A 189 6.14 -0.84 11.16
C THR A 189 5.34 -1.84 11.98
N TYR A 190 5.01 -2.98 11.39
CA TYR A 190 4.31 -4.07 12.04
C TYR A 190 5.22 -4.79 13.03
N ASP A 191 4.79 -4.90 14.29
CA ASP A 191 5.40 -5.76 15.30
C ASP A 191 4.62 -7.09 15.38
N PRO A 192 5.17 -8.22 14.89
CA PRO A 192 4.48 -9.50 14.94
C PRO A 192 4.26 -10.05 16.35
N ALA A 193 5.06 -9.63 17.34
CA ALA A 193 4.92 -10.08 18.72
C ALA A 193 3.74 -9.39 19.41
N LEU A 194 3.49 -8.12 19.08
CA LEU A 194 2.36 -7.35 19.60
C LEU A 194 1.10 -7.46 18.73
N GLY A 195 1.24 -7.77 17.44
CA GLY A 195 0.14 -7.77 16.48
C GLY A 195 -0.33 -6.36 16.08
N GLU A 196 0.53 -5.36 16.25
CA GLU A 196 0.23 -3.92 16.12
C GLU A 196 1.18 -3.21 15.16
N PHE A 197 0.69 -2.16 14.50
CA PHE A 197 1.51 -1.25 13.70
C PHE A 197 1.99 -0.09 14.57
N ILE A 198 3.30 0.05 14.73
CA ILE A 198 3.93 1.07 15.57
C ILE A 198 4.48 2.18 14.70
N LEU A 199 4.22 3.44 15.07
CA LEU A 199 4.76 4.61 14.37
C LEU A 199 6.29 4.62 14.48
N THR A 200 6.96 4.46 13.35
CA THR A 200 8.43 4.46 13.25
C THR A 200 8.93 5.69 12.51
N GLU A 201 8.18 6.16 11.51
CA GLU A 201 8.56 7.30 10.68
C GLU A 201 7.47 8.38 10.73
N LYS A 202 7.74 9.47 11.45
CA LYS A 202 6.77 10.57 11.60
C LYS A 202 7.00 11.65 10.55
N ASN A 203 5.93 12.09 9.90
CA ASN A 203 5.92 13.24 8.99
C ASN A 203 7.00 13.14 7.89
N MET A 204 7.06 11.99 7.21
CA MET A 204 7.99 11.69 6.14
C MET A 204 7.99 12.78 5.07
N ARG A 205 9.18 13.12 4.57
CA ARG A 205 9.40 14.08 3.48
C ARG A 205 10.43 13.54 2.53
N ILE A 206 10.12 13.60 1.24
CA ILE A 206 11.11 13.33 0.20
C ILE A 206 12.20 14.42 0.24
N PRO A 207 13.49 14.09 0.12
CA PRO A 207 14.55 15.09 -0.01
C PRO A 207 14.33 15.91 -1.28
N SER A 208 14.82 17.16 -1.29
CA SER A 208 14.68 18.06 -2.45
C SER A 208 15.38 17.54 -3.71
N ARG A 209 16.35 16.62 -3.57
CA ARG A 209 17.01 15.94 -4.69
C ARG A 209 17.49 14.55 -4.29
N GLY A 210 17.07 13.54 -5.04
CA GLY A 210 17.53 12.16 -4.91
C GLY A 210 18.83 11.87 -5.68
N LYS A 211 19.38 10.66 -5.45
CA LYS A 211 20.54 10.10 -6.17
C LYS A 211 20.21 8.78 -6.86
N ILE A 212 18.93 8.49 -7.07
CA ILE A 212 18.47 7.24 -7.67
C ILE A 212 17.45 7.58 -8.75
N TYR A 213 17.46 6.83 -9.84
CA TYR A 213 16.36 6.79 -10.80
C TYR A 213 15.87 5.34 -10.93
N SER A 214 14.55 5.15 -10.96
CA SER A 214 13.91 3.86 -11.24
C SER A 214 13.17 3.93 -12.57
N ILE A 215 13.55 3.03 -13.48
CA ILE A 215 12.88 2.82 -14.78
C ILE A 215 13.33 1.47 -15.34
N ASN A 216 12.44 0.76 -16.03
CA ASN A 216 12.81 -0.46 -16.76
C ASN A 216 13.50 -0.12 -18.08
N GLU A 217 14.84 -0.16 -18.09
CA GLU A 217 15.65 0.15 -19.27
C GLU A 217 15.49 -0.84 -20.44
N GLY A 218 14.84 -2.00 -20.22
CA GLY A 218 14.49 -2.93 -21.31
C GLY A 218 13.56 -2.32 -22.35
N TYR A 219 12.84 -1.26 -22.00
CA TYR A 219 11.97 -0.51 -22.92
C TYR A 219 12.69 0.66 -23.64
N GLU A 220 14.01 0.79 -23.51
CA GLU A 220 14.75 1.93 -24.09
C GLU A 220 14.42 2.16 -25.58
N ALA A 221 14.28 1.09 -26.37
CA ALA A 221 13.98 1.21 -27.80
C ALA A 221 12.72 2.06 -28.08
N VAL A 222 11.67 1.94 -27.27
CA VAL A 222 10.36 2.58 -27.46
C VAL A 222 10.18 3.88 -26.68
N TRP A 223 11.17 4.29 -25.88
CA TRP A 223 11.07 5.54 -25.12
C TRP A 223 11.04 6.78 -26.02
N ASP A 224 10.25 7.75 -25.59
CA ASP A 224 10.27 9.11 -26.11
C ASP A 224 11.66 9.75 -25.99
N PRO A 225 12.05 10.65 -26.92
CA PRO A 225 13.35 11.30 -26.89
C PRO A 225 13.70 11.98 -25.56
N ALA A 226 12.72 12.59 -24.89
CA ALA A 226 12.93 13.28 -23.61
C ALA A 226 13.33 12.32 -22.48
N ILE A 227 12.77 11.10 -22.44
CA ILE A 227 13.13 10.08 -21.44
C ILE A 227 14.53 9.55 -21.71
N LYS A 228 14.84 9.27 -22.98
CA LYS A 228 16.18 8.85 -23.41
C LYS A 228 17.24 9.88 -23.01
N GLU A 229 17.00 11.15 -23.34
CA GLU A 229 17.90 12.26 -22.98
C GLU A 229 18.07 12.37 -21.46
N TYR A 230 16.97 12.30 -20.70
CA TYR A 230 17.02 12.35 -19.24
C TYR A 230 17.85 11.22 -18.66
N VAL A 231 17.60 9.96 -19.05
CA VAL A 231 18.34 8.78 -18.56
C VAL A 231 19.81 8.86 -18.95
N GLN A 232 20.11 9.23 -20.20
CA GLN A 232 21.50 9.44 -20.63
C GLN A 232 22.19 10.54 -19.81
N SER A 233 21.50 11.64 -19.46
CA SER A 233 22.05 12.68 -18.59
C SER A 233 22.40 12.20 -17.18
N LYS A 234 21.80 11.10 -16.71
CA LYS A 234 22.11 10.49 -15.41
C LYS A 234 23.30 9.53 -15.49
N LYS A 235 23.49 8.89 -16.64
CA LYS A 235 24.58 7.94 -16.91
C LYS A 235 25.88 8.63 -17.32
N ILE A 236 25.78 9.61 -18.21
CA ILE A 236 26.91 10.31 -18.83
C ILE A 236 27.00 11.71 -18.20
N SER A 237 27.98 11.94 -17.33
CA SER A 237 28.26 13.29 -16.82
C SER A 237 29.69 13.69 -17.12
N SER A 238 29.85 14.58 -18.10
CA SER A 238 31.04 15.40 -18.31
C SER A 238 31.14 16.59 -17.32
N HIS A 239 30.32 16.58 -16.26
CA HIS A 239 30.21 17.62 -15.23
C HIS A 239 30.47 17.04 -13.82
N TRP A 240 31.34 16.03 -13.72
CA TRP A 240 31.72 15.35 -12.47
C TRP A 240 32.46 16.24 -11.46
N GLU A 241 32.61 17.54 -11.73
CA GLU A 241 33.36 18.45 -10.89
C GLU A 241 32.67 18.69 -9.53
N ALA A 242 33.20 17.96 -8.55
CA ALA A 242 33.72 18.46 -7.27
C ALA A 242 33.02 18.00 -5.97
N LEU A 243 31.82 17.40 -5.94
CA LEU A 243 31.22 17.07 -4.62
C LEU A 243 30.32 15.81 -4.45
N ARG A 244 29.82 15.09 -5.48
CA ARG A 244 28.48 14.44 -5.29
C ARG A 244 28.21 12.99 -5.73
N GLY A 245 29.19 12.20 -6.15
CA GLY A 245 29.04 10.73 -6.36
C GLY A 245 28.01 10.28 -7.43
N PRO A 246 28.00 9.00 -7.83
CA PRO A 246 27.13 8.50 -8.91
C PRO A 246 25.65 8.45 -8.50
N ILE A 247 24.75 8.64 -9.48
CA ILE A 247 23.32 8.32 -9.35
C ILE A 247 23.16 6.83 -9.68
N CYS A 248 22.60 6.06 -8.75
CA CYS A 248 22.41 4.63 -8.92
C CYS A 248 21.09 4.32 -9.65
N TRP A 249 21.08 3.24 -10.43
CA TRP A 249 19.85 2.65 -10.96
C TRP A 249 19.31 1.63 -9.96
N PHE A 250 18.00 1.66 -9.70
CA PHE A 250 17.28 0.67 -8.90
C PHE A 250 15.91 0.46 -9.53
N HIS A 251 15.48 -0.79 -9.71
CA HIS A 251 14.13 -1.11 -10.14
C HIS A 251 13.72 -2.41 -9.44
N GLY A 252 12.80 -2.31 -8.49
CA GLY A 252 12.34 -3.44 -7.69
C GLY A 252 11.38 -4.37 -8.45
N GLY A 253 10.66 -3.83 -9.44
CA GLY A 253 9.64 -4.55 -10.21
C GLY A 253 8.23 -4.49 -9.61
N GLY A 254 8.04 -3.93 -8.40
CA GLY A 254 6.75 -3.58 -7.81
C GLY A 254 6.70 -2.11 -7.40
N CYS A 255 5.55 -1.46 -7.58
CA CYS A 255 5.38 -0.01 -7.39
C CYS A 255 5.66 0.43 -5.93
N PRO A 256 5.16 -0.27 -4.88
CA PRO A 256 5.48 0.01 -3.48
C PRO A 256 6.95 -0.11 -3.09
N GLN A 257 7.76 -0.84 -3.86
CA GLN A 257 9.18 -1.02 -3.57
C GLN A 257 10.04 0.13 -4.07
N ASP A 258 9.58 0.81 -5.13
CA ASP A 258 10.30 1.90 -5.78
C ASP A 258 9.96 3.27 -5.17
N TYR A 259 9.00 3.34 -4.23
CA TYR A 259 8.58 4.56 -3.50
C TYR A 259 9.43 4.90 -2.27
#